data_AF-A0ABD1JK20-F1
#
_entry.id   AF-A0ABD1JK20-F1
#
_cell.length_a   1.000
_cell.length_b   1.000
_cell.length_c   1.000
_cell.angle_alpha   90.00
_cell.angle_beta   90.00
_cell.angle_gamma   90.00
#
_symmetry.space_group_name_H-M   'P 1'
#
loop_
_entity.id
_entity.type
_entity.pdbx_description
1 polymer ?
#
loop_
_entity_poly.entity_id
_entity_poly.type
_entity_poly.pdbx_seq_one_letter_code
_entity_poly.pdbx_strand_id
1 'polypeptide(L)'
;MCALKGSSVELHSHYTHPAGYTVVRTLWFITWPSRREPDDLIQDERYRDRVNYTSNNKNNHTLSLKNLLLDDSNNYRFRFLTDSSGGKYSGGNLALSVTGLQVLVDPATVNEGDRVTLTCNTTCRLSNNPTYIWYRNSQPVTNKHTADNRLHIYSASPEDAGKYSCAVEGYQSLISPENTLSVRYAPRNTSVSVSPPADIKEGGSVTLTCSSDANPPAHTYTWYSSKFGSVSEWLQQEGSYNITNISVAHTGHYYCKAENKYGSSNSSATYLDVQYSPRNTTVSISPPGDLKEGDSVTLTCSSDANPPVENYTWYSNASGSVSEWLQQEGIYNITNITVEHTGHYYCKAENKYGPSNSSATYLDVQYSPRNTTVSISPSGDIKEGDSVTLNCSSDANPPVENYTWYKADGNKTVLHRTERIPSFTLILVSGLDGLYHCEAGNEVGKENSTRVQVWFSLPGTVLVPPLLI
;
A
#
# COMPACT_ATOMS: atom_id res chain seq x y z
N MET A 1 13.54 31.46 58.67
CA MET A 1 13.87 30.21 57.95
C MET A 1 12.75 29.88 56.97
N CYS A 2 13.07 29.20 55.88
CA CYS A 2 12.10 28.79 54.86
C CYS A 2 12.20 27.27 54.63
N ALA A 3 11.04 26.61 54.59
CA ALA A 3 10.94 25.16 54.45
C ALA A 3 9.75 24.74 53.56
N LEU A 4 9.77 23.50 53.07
CA LEU A 4 8.76 22.99 52.15
C LEU A 4 7.50 22.50 52.88
N LYS A 5 6.34 22.73 52.27
CA LYS A 5 5.09 22.09 52.69
C LYS A 5 5.27 20.56 52.64
N GLY A 6 4.97 19.87 53.73
CA GLY A 6 5.14 18.44 53.90
C GLY A 6 6.51 18.01 54.46
N SER A 7 7.49 18.91 54.54
CA SER A 7 8.79 18.63 55.18
C SER A 7 8.72 18.78 56.71
N SER A 8 9.88 18.65 57.37
CA SER A 8 10.04 18.89 58.81
C SER A 8 11.13 19.93 59.06
N VAL A 9 11.04 20.66 60.17
CA VAL A 9 12.03 21.65 60.62
C VAL A 9 12.33 21.51 62.10
N GLU A 10 13.52 21.94 62.50
CA GLU A 10 13.92 22.07 63.89
C GLU A 10 14.21 23.53 64.21
N LEU A 11 13.49 24.08 65.19
CA LEU A 11 13.67 25.42 65.72
C LEU A 11 14.50 25.31 66.99
N HIS A 12 15.77 25.66 66.91
CA HIS A 12 16.68 25.58 68.04
C HIS A 12 16.61 26.84 68.90
N SER A 13 16.50 26.65 70.21
CA SER A 13 16.68 27.71 71.21
C SER A 13 17.77 27.30 72.19
N HIS A 14 18.61 28.26 72.53
CA HIS A 14 19.58 28.17 73.62
C HIS A 14 19.28 29.28 74.62
N TYR A 15 19.27 28.95 75.91
CA TYR A 15 18.95 29.92 76.96
C TYR A 15 19.91 29.85 78.14
N THR A 16 20.01 30.96 78.86
CA THR A 16 20.71 31.05 80.15
C THR A 16 19.73 31.65 81.16
N HIS A 17 19.70 31.11 82.37
CA HIS A 17 18.86 31.62 83.45
C HIS A 17 19.73 32.12 84.61
N PRO A 18 19.20 33.01 85.48
CA PRO A 18 19.97 33.54 86.61
C PRO A 18 20.46 32.42 87.55
N ALA A 19 21.66 32.60 88.10
CA ALA A 19 22.28 31.65 89.01
C ALA A 19 21.49 31.53 90.32
N GLY A 20 21.34 30.30 90.83
CA GLY A 20 20.61 30.00 92.07
C GLY A 20 19.12 29.68 91.89
N TYR A 21 18.60 29.77 90.66
CA TYR A 21 17.22 29.42 90.31
C TYR A 21 17.19 28.27 89.32
N THR A 22 16.13 27.46 89.34
CA THR A 22 15.95 26.34 88.41
C THR A 22 14.84 26.63 87.41
N VAL A 23 14.98 26.14 86.16
CA VAL A 23 13.93 26.25 85.16
C VAL A 23 12.87 25.19 85.43
N VAL A 24 11.66 25.64 85.72
CA VAL A 24 10.52 24.79 86.09
C VAL A 24 9.59 24.51 84.91
N ARG A 25 9.61 25.36 83.88
CA ARG A 25 8.76 25.19 82.70
C ARG A 25 9.39 25.82 81.46
N THR A 26 9.29 25.14 80.33
CA THR A 26 9.67 25.63 79.00
C THR A 26 8.51 25.43 78.05
N LEU A 27 8.31 26.36 77.12
CA LEU A 27 7.27 26.26 76.10
C LEU A 27 7.63 27.05 74.85
N TRP A 28 7.07 26.63 73.72
CA TRP A 28 7.04 27.40 72.48
C TRP A 28 5.64 27.94 72.25
N PHE A 29 5.52 29.10 71.62
CA PHE A 29 4.23 29.72 71.32
C PHE A 29 4.32 30.66 70.13
N ILE A 30 3.19 30.98 69.52
CA ILE A 30 3.07 31.86 68.34
C ILE A 30 2.20 33.11 68.59
N THR A 31 1.30 33.05 69.58
CA THR A 31 0.37 34.15 69.90
C THR A 31 0.60 34.62 71.32
N TRP A 32 0.66 35.94 71.51
CA TRP A 32 0.77 36.54 72.84
C TRP A 32 -0.63 36.99 73.33
N PRO A 33 -1.28 36.26 74.25
CA PRO A 33 -2.59 36.66 74.74
C PRO A 33 -2.48 37.84 75.72
N SER A 34 -3.46 38.74 75.68
CA SER A 34 -3.54 39.86 76.63
C SER A 34 -3.79 39.33 78.04
N ARG A 35 -2.91 39.68 78.99
CA ARG A 35 -3.07 39.49 80.44
C ARG A 35 -3.02 38.04 80.97
N ARG A 36 -2.56 37.05 80.18
CA ARG A 36 -2.30 35.68 80.65
C ARG A 36 -1.01 35.09 80.06
N GLU A 37 -0.52 33.99 80.62
CA GLU A 37 0.59 33.25 80.02
C GLU A 37 0.16 32.64 78.67
N PRO A 38 1.05 32.61 77.67
CA PRO A 38 0.76 31.94 76.40
C PRO A 38 0.56 30.45 76.61
N ASP A 39 -0.38 29.89 75.85
CA ASP A 39 -0.60 28.45 75.78
C ASP A 39 0.60 27.80 75.05
N ASP A 40 0.98 26.61 75.49
CA ASP A 40 2.09 25.88 74.89
C ASP A 40 1.67 25.35 73.52
N LEU A 41 2.52 25.50 72.51
CA LEU A 41 2.24 25.11 71.13
C LEU A 41 1.83 23.62 71.01
N ILE A 42 2.39 22.75 71.86
CA ILE A 42 2.05 21.33 71.88
C ILE A 42 0.60 21.06 72.33
N GLN A 43 -0.06 22.03 72.98
CA GLN A 43 -1.45 21.95 73.40
C GLN A 43 -2.43 22.50 72.34
N ASP A 44 -1.92 23.17 71.29
CA ASP A 44 -2.75 23.66 70.20
C ASP A 44 -3.09 22.47 69.27
N GLU A 45 -4.38 22.17 69.16
CA GLU A 45 -4.92 21.06 68.36
C GLU A 45 -4.44 21.08 66.90
N ARG A 46 -4.11 22.25 66.33
CA ARG A 46 -3.58 22.36 64.97
C ARG A 46 -2.20 21.74 64.81
N TYR A 47 -1.46 21.57 65.89
CA TYR A 47 -0.10 21.05 65.94
C TYR A 47 0.00 19.64 66.55
N ARG A 48 -1.14 19.06 66.91
CA ARG A 48 -1.23 17.72 67.49
C ARG A 48 -0.52 16.69 66.59
N ASP A 49 0.27 15.82 67.21
CA ASP A 49 1.08 14.77 66.56
C ASP A 49 2.16 15.27 65.57
N ARG A 50 2.30 16.60 65.40
CA ARG A 50 3.29 17.22 64.50
C ARG A 50 4.42 17.91 65.25
N VAL A 51 4.21 18.27 66.51
CA VAL A 51 5.19 18.96 67.38
C VAL A 51 5.82 18.01 68.38
N ASN A 52 7.14 18.10 68.53
CA ASN A 52 7.88 17.45 69.62
C ASN A 52 8.98 18.37 70.16
N TYR A 53 9.29 18.24 71.45
CA TYR A 53 10.36 18.99 72.11
C TYR A 53 11.54 18.08 72.44
N THR A 54 12.74 18.58 72.17
CA THR A 54 13.99 17.94 72.60
C THR A 54 14.80 18.92 73.43
N SER A 55 15.07 18.50 74.67
CA SER A 55 15.89 19.25 75.62
C SER A 55 17.15 18.46 75.93
N ASN A 56 18.30 19.13 76.01
CA ASN A 56 19.54 18.50 76.47
C ASN A 56 20.02 19.15 77.78
N ASN A 57 20.94 18.49 78.48
CA ASN A 57 21.50 18.96 79.76
C ASN A 57 22.36 20.24 79.63
N LYS A 58 22.34 20.94 78.48
CA LYS A 58 23.13 22.13 78.15
C LYS A 58 22.27 23.36 77.87
N ASN A 59 21.08 23.45 78.48
CA ASN A 59 20.12 24.56 78.31
C ASN A 59 19.68 24.79 76.85
N ASN A 60 19.59 23.72 76.05
CA ASN A 60 18.94 23.77 74.74
C ASN A 60 17.52 23.27 74.82
N HIS A 61 16.63 23.92 74.08
CA HIS A 61 15.26 23.45 73.87
C HIS A 61 14.91 23.61 72.39
N THR A 62 14.75 22.49 71.70
CA THR A 62 14.48 22.45 70.26
C THR A 62 13.03 22.03 70.02
N LEU A 63 12.33 22.79 69.19
CA LEU A 63 11.01 22.42 68.66
C LEU A 63 11.19 21.73 67.31
N SER A 64 10.81 20.45 67.23
CA SER A 64 10.69 19.71 65.97
C SER A 64 9.25 19.79 65.49
N LEU A 65 9.03 20.33 64.29
CA LEU A 65 7.72 20.41 63.65
C LEU A 65 7.74 19.62 62.35
N LYS A 66 6.88 18.60 62.25
CA LYS A 66 6.79 17.67 61.12
C LYS A 66 5.56 17.95 60.26
N ASN A 67 5.61 17.47 59.00
CA ASN A 67 4.51 17.58 58.03
C ASN A 67 3.96 19.01 57.96
N LEU A 68 4.83 19.94 57.56
CA LEU A 68 4.52 21.37 57.51
C LEU A 68 3.34 21.69 56.58
N LEU A 69 2.46 22.57 57.03
CA LEU A 69 1.36 23.16 56.28
C LEU A 69 1.69 24.61 55.95
N LEU A 70 1.07 25.16 54.90
CA LEU A 70 1.30 26.57 54.53
C LEU A 70 0.96 27.53 55.68
N ASP A 71 -0.09 27.21 56.44
CA ASP A 71 -0.57 27.98 57.60
C ASP A 71 0.35 27.89 58.83
N ASP A 72 1.35 27.00 58.84
CA ASP A 72 2.37 26.98 59.88
C ASP A 72 3.39 28.14 59.74
N SER A 73 3.26 28.96 58.69
CA SER A 73 4.07 30.18 58.52
C SER A 73 3.77 31.18 59.63
N ASN A 74 4.68 31.35 60.59
CA ASN A 74 4.47 32.20 61.75
C ASN A 74 5.77 32.67 62.42
N ASN A 75 5.66 33.54 63.43
CA ASN A 75 6.74 33.92 64.32
C ASN A 75 6.67 33.10 65.61
N TYR A 76 7.54 32.11 65.70
CA TYR A 76 7.67 31.25 66.88
C TYR A 76 8.53 31.93 67.93
N ARG A 77 8.17 31.77 69.20
CA ARG A 77 8.94 32.26 70.35
C ARG A 77 9.12 31.17 71.39
N PHE A 78 10.31 31.14 71.97
CA PHE A 78 10.61 30.31 73.13
C PHE A 78 10.40 31.10 74.42
N ARG A 79 9.88 30.43 75.46
CA ARG A 79 9.70 31.01 76.79
C ARG A 79 10.06 29.99 77.87
N PHE A 80 10.72 30.45 78.93
CA PHE A 80 10.99 29.64 80.10
C PHE A 80 10.64 30.39 81.40
N LEU A 81 10.27 29.62 82.41
CA LEU A 81 9.92 30.10 83.74
C LEU A 81 10.86 29.47 84.76
N THR A 82 11.29 30.26 85.74
CA THR A 82 12.09 29.80 86.87
C THR A 82 11.24 29.71 88.14
N ASP A 83 11.79 29.04 89.15
CA ASP A 83 11.24 28.97 90.52
C ASP A 83 11.25 30.32 91.27
N SER A 84 11.91 31.35 90.74
CA SER A 84 11.88 32.72 91.31
C SER A 84 10.53 33.42 91.10
N SER A 85 10.06 34.17 92.10
CA SER A 85 8.89 35.05 91.96
C SER A 85 9.08 36.05 90.81
N GLY A 86 8.20 35.99 89.79
CA GLY A 86 8.28 36.83 88.59
C GLY A 86 9.29 36.38 87.52
N GLY A 87 9.96 35.24 87.71
CA GLY A 87 11.00 34.71 86.81
C GLY A 87 10.45 34.18 85.50
N LYS A 88 10.18 35.07 84.55
CA LYS A 88 9.57 34.72 83.26
C LYS A 88 10.30 35.40 82.12
N TYR A 89 10.91 34.59 81.25
CA TYR A 89 11.81 35.08 80.21
C TYR A 89 11.39 34.56 78.85
N SER A 90 11.46 35.39 77.82
CA SER A 90 11.12 35.03 76.45
C SER A 90 12.23 35.41 75.49
N GLY A 91 12.50 34.52 74.54
CA GLY A 91 13.39 34.78 73.42
C GLY A 91 12.77 35.70 72.36
N GLY A 92 13.59 36.06 71.38
CA GLY A 92 13.15 36.81 70.20
C GLY A 92 12.24 36.01 69.26
N ASN A 93 11.77 36.68 68.21
CA ASN A 93 11.01 36.05 67.14
C ASN A 93 11.90 35.15 66.28
N LEU A 94 11.45 33.93 66.04
CA LEU A 94 11.95 33.06 64.99
C LEU A 94 10.88 32.92 63.90
N ALA A 95 11.09 33.61 62.78
CA ALA A 95 10.18 33.55 61.64
C ALA A 95 10.35 32.25 60.86
N LEU A 96 9.28 31.46 60.75
CA LEU A 96 9.15 30.32 59.85
C LEU A 96 8.24 30.71 58.68
N SER A 97 8.71 30.47 57.46
CA SER A 97 7.90 30.57 56.24
C SER A 97 7.83 29.20 55.58
N VAL A 98 6.62 28.73 55.31
CA VAL A 98 6.38 27.46 54.63
C VAL A 98 5.96 27.74 53.19
N THR A 99 6.57 27.03 52.25
CA THR A 99 6.35 27.25 50.82
C THR A 99 6.07 25.94 50.08
N GLY A 100 5.23 26.01 49.05
CA GLY A 100 5.06 24.92 48.09
C GLY A 100 5.94 25.14 46.86
N LEU A 101 6.23 24.07 46.13
CA LEU A 101 6.86 24.17 44.82
C LEU A 101 5.80 24.44 43.74
N GLN A 102 6.11 25.33 42.80
CA GLN A 102 5.29 25.58 41.63
C GLN A 102 6.18 25.76 40.40
N VAL A 103 5.90 25.04 39.31
CA VAL A 103 6.58 25.29 38.04
C VAL A 103 5.92 26.45 37.30
N LEU A 104 6.72 27.48 37.02
CA LEU A 104 6.38 28.57 36.13
C LEU A 104 7.03 28.32 34.77
N VAL A 105 6.24 28.35 33.71
CA VAL A 105 6.72 28.23 32.32
C VAL A 105 6.47 29.57 31.65
N ASP A 106 7.54 30.30 31.33
CA ASP A 106 7.44 31.62 30.72
C ASP A 106 8.34 31.74 29.47
N PRO A 107 7.75 31.88 28.26
CA PRO A 107 6.31 31.75 27.97
C PRO A 107 5.84 30.28 27.96
N ALA A 108 4.57 30.04 28.30
CA ALA A 108 3.97 28.69 28.32
C ALA A 108 3.81 28.06 26.92
N THR A 109 3.91 28.87 25.88
CA THR A 109 3.82 28.43 24.50
C THR A 109 4.87 29.14 23.66
N VAL A 110 5.69 28.36 22.96
CA VAL A 110 6.82 28.83 22.14
C VAL A 110 6.77 28.22 20.75
N ASN A 111 7.51 28.78 19.80
CA ASN A 111 7.75 28.16 18.51
C ASN A 111 9.02 27.29 18.57
N GLU A 112 9.15 26.35 17.63
CA GLU A 112 10.36 25.55 17.46
C GLU A 112 11.59 26.45 17.23
N GLY A 113 12.68 26.16 17.94
CA GLY A 113 13.90 26.96 17.95
C GLY A 113 13.94 28.09 18.98
N ASP A 114 12.80 28.47 19.59
CA ASP A 114 12.78 29.51 20.62
C ASP A 114 13.44 29.04 21.93
N ARG A 115 13.95 30.00 22.70
CA ARG A 115 14.46 29.76 24.05
C ARG A 115 13.34 29.90 25.08
N VAL A 116 13.20 28.92 25.98
CA VAL A 116 12.28 28.97 27.12
C VAL A 116 12.99 28.65 28.43
N THR A 117 12.52 29.29 29.51
CA THR A 117 13.02 29.05 30.86
C THR A 117 11.86 28.62 31.75
N LEU A 118 11.99 27.44 32.36
CA LEU A 118 11.08 26.99 33.39
C LEU A 118 11.70 27.32 34.75
N THR A 119 10.90 27.84 35.68
CA THR A 119 11.37 28.20 37.03
C THR A 119 10.60 27.40 38.07
N CYS A 120 11.32 26.68 38.93
CA CYS A 120 10.76 26.05 40.11
C CYS A 120 10.63 27.13 41.20
N ASN A 121 9.44 27.72 41.27
CA ASN A 121 9.16 28.88 42.08
C ASN A 121 8.76 28.49 43.51
N THR A 122 9.22 29.28 44.46
CA THR A 122 8.86 29.23 45.87
C THR A 122 8.58 30.65 46.38
N THR A 123 7.64 30.79 47.31
CA THR A 123 7.29 32.08 47.93
C THR A 123 8.37 32.62 48.88
N CYS A 124 9.29 31.77 49.32
CA CYS A 124 10.47 32.15 50.09
C CYS A 124 11.70 31.40 49.58
N ARG A 125 12.90 31.96 49.81
CA ARG A 125 14.17 31.31 49.47
C ARG A 125 14.44 30.18 50.45
N LEU A 126 14.45 28.94 49.95
CA LEU A 126 14.71 27.75 50.75
C LEU A 126 16.07 27.82 51.46
N SER A 127 16.10 27.34 52.69
CA SER A 127 17.32 27.27 53.49
C SER A 127 18.25 26.20 52.91
N ASN A 128 19.57 26.42 52.92
CA ASN A 128 20.63 25.47 52.52
C ASN A 128 21.00 25.33 51.02
N ASN A 129 20.65 26.29 50.15
CA ASN A 129 20.99 26.25 48.72
C ASN A 129 20.65 24.90 48.06
N PRO A 130 19.35 24.54 47.97
CA PRO A 130 18.94 23.22 47.52
C PRO A 130 19.27 22.94 46.05
N THR A 131 19.41 21.66 45.73
CA THR A 131 19.45 21.16 44.35
C THR A 131 18.04 20.86 43.87
N TYR A 132 17.69 21.32 42.67
CA TYR A 132 16.39 21.06 42.05
C TYR A 132 16.44 19.89 41.07
N ILE A 133 15.39 19.07 41.07
CA ILE A 133 15.18 17.93 40.18
C ILE A 133 13.96 18.22 39.31
N TRP A 134 14.10 18.04 38.00
CA TRP A 134 13.05 18.32 37.02
C TRP A 134 12.47 17.05 36.43
N TYR A 135 11.16 17.03 36.24
CA TYR A 135 10.42 15.94 35.64
C TYR A 135 9.65 16.43 34.41
N ARG A 136 9.62 15.61 33.36
CA ARG A 136 8.82 15.80 32.14
C ARG A 136 7.96 14.57 31.94
N ASN A 137 6.64 14.74 31.89
CA ASN A 137 5.67 13.65 31.79
C ASN A 137 5.93 12.55 32.84
N SER A 138 6.13 12.97 34.09
CA SER A 138 6.46 12.12 35.25
C SER A 138 7.81 11.36 35.19
N GLN A 139 8.65 11.61 34.19
CA GLN A 139 9.99 11.01 34.07
C GLN A 139 11.08 12.05 34.38
N PRO A 140 12.16 11.67 35.08
CA PRO A 140 13.24 12.60 35.39
C PRO A 140 13.96 13.06 34.11
N VAL A 141 14.22 14.37 34.00
CA VAL A 141 15.00 14.94 32.90
C VAL A 141 16.48 14.69 33.17
N THR A 142 17.17 13.92 32.30
CA THR A 142 18.58 13.54 32.48
C THR A 142 19.51 14.76 32.57
N ASN A 143 20.47 14.74 33.51
CA ASN A 143 21.53 15.75 33.72
C ASN A 143 21.12 17.17 34.18
N LYS A 144 19.97 17.36 34.82
CA LYS A 144 19.55 18.71 35.28
C LYS A 144 19.31 18.83 36.78
N HIS A 145 20.27 18.35 37.58
CA HIS A 145 20.49 18.89 38.92
C HIS A 145 20.95 20.33 38.76
N THR A 146 20.04 21.26 38.94
CA THR A 146 20.32 22.69 38.76
C THR A 146 20.45 23.31 40.14
N ALA A 147 21.61 23.90 40.42
CA ALA A 147 21.81 24.74 41.60
C ALA A 147 21.03 26.07 41.48
N ASP A 148 20.74 26.48 40.24
CA ASP A 148 19.76 27.52 39.91
C ASP A 148 18.38 26.88 39.84
N ASN A 149 17.33 27.51 40.36
CA ASN A 149 15.97 26.95 40.35
C ASN A 149 15.32 27.00 38.96
N ARG A 150 16.12 26.97 37.91
CA ARG A 150 15.77 27.25 36.52
C ARG A 150 16.23 26.13 35.59
N LEU A 151 15.34 25.75 34.70
CA LEU A 151 15.56 24.82 33.61
C LEU A 151 15.53 25.62 32.30
N HIS A 152 16.70 25.75 31.67
CA HIS A 152 16.81 26.38 30.35
C HIS A 152 16.68 25.33 29.24
N ILE A 153 15.86 25.66 28.25
CA ILE A 153 15.76 24.99 26.95
C ILE A 153 16.15 26.06 25.92
N TYR A 154 17.33 25.91 25.33
CA TYR A 154 17.92 26.95 24.47
C TYR A 154 17.33 27.00 23.06
N SER A 155 16.89 25.85 22.56
CA SER A 155 16.24 25.69 21.26
C SER A 155 15.14 24.66 21.43
N ALA A 156 13.90 25.13 21.60
CA ALA A 156 12.75 24.27 21.85
C ALA A 156 12.50 23.36 20.66
N SER A 157 12.40 22.06 20.91
CA SER A 157 11.97 21.06 19.95
C SER A 157 10.60 20.51 20.34
N PRO A 158 9.87 19.86 19.43
CA PRO A 158 8.58 19.28 19.81
C PRO A 158 8.68 18.14 20.82
N GLU A 159 9.85 17.51 20.95
CA GLU A 159 10.13 16.53 22.02
C GLU A 159 10.22 17.18 23.41
N ASP A 160 10.44 18.50 23.46
CA ASP A 160 10.45 19.27 24.71
C ASP A 160 9.05 19.65 25.20
N ALA A 161 8.01 19.50 24.35
CA ALA A 161 6.64 19.73 24.76
C ALA A 161 6.20 18.67 25.80
N GLY A 162 5.39 19.10 26.77
CA GLY A 162 4.88 18.19 27.80
C GLY A 162 4.59 18.87 29.12
N LYS A 163 4.27 18.04 30.11
CA LYS A 163 3.97 18.48 31.47
C LYS A 163 5.23 18.45 32.32
N TYR A 164 5.58 19.59 32.89
CA TYR A 164 6.76 19.75 33.72
C TYR A 164 6.40 19.91 35.18
N SER A 165 7.15 19.23 36.04
CA SER A 165 7.11 19.41 37.50
C SER A 165 8.54 19.44 38.06
N CYS A 166 8.69 19.95 39.28
CA CYS A 166 9.97 20.01 39.96
C CYS A 166 9.88 19.46 41.40
N ALA A 167 11.00 18.94 41.89
CA ALA A 167 11.20 18.56 43.28
C ALA A 167 12.55 19.08 43.79
N VAL A 168 12.79 18.97 45.09
CA VAL A 168 14.07 19.30 45.72
C VAL A 168 14.76 18.02 46.17
N GLU A 169 16.07 17.95 45.99
CA GLU A 169 16.89 16.83 46.45
C GLU A 169 16.75 16.63 47.98
N GLY A 170 16.48 15.39 48.39
CA GLY A 170 16.12 15.04 49.78
C GLY A 170 14.63 15.13 50.08
N TYR A 171 13.83 15.70 49.18
CA TYR A 171 12.38 15.84 49.27
C TYR A 171 11.68 15.42 47.97
N GLN A 172 12.15 14.34 47.33
CA GLN A 172 11.64 13.87 46.03
C GLN A 172 10.17 13.45 46.04
N SER A 173 9.59 13.16 47.21
CA SER A 173 8.15 12.89 47.37
C SER A 173 7.28 14.14 47.31
N LEU A 174 7.87 15.34 47.47
CA LEU A 174 7.18 16.63 47.50
C LEU A 174 7.26 17.30 46.13
N ILE A 175 6.70 16.66 45.11
CA ILE A 175 6.73 17.14 43.72
C ILE A 175 5.72 18.29 43.54
N SER A 176 6.10 19.32 42.77
CA SER A 176 5.20 20.41 42.41
C SER A 176 4.01 19.93 41.56
N PRO A 177 2.90 20.67 41.53
CA PRO A 177 1.91 20.53 40.46
C PRO A 177 2.56 20.67 39.08
N GLU A 178 1.99 20.00 38.09
CA GLU A 178 2.46 20.05 36.71
C GLU A 178 2.04 21.33 35.99
N ASN A 179 2.91 21.83 35.12
CA ASN A 179 2.60 22.93 34.20
C ASN A 179 3.07 22.57 32.77
N THR A 180 2.30 22.95 31.75
CA THR A 180 2.49 22.45 30.39
C THR A 180 3.28 23.44 29.55
N LEU A 181 4.33 22.95 28.89
CA LEU A 181 5.02 23.64 27.79
C LEU A 181 4.45 23.14 26.46
N SER A 182 3.93 24.06 25.64
CA SER A 182 3.51 23.76 24.26
C SER A 182 4.51 24.33 23.26
N VAL A 183 5.00 23.48 22.35
CA VAL A 183 5.92 23.89 21.27
C VAL A 183 5.16 23.84 19.94
N ARG A 184 5.17 24.94 19.21
CA ARG A 184 4.50 25.15 17.92
C ARG A 184 5.48 24.94 16.77
N TYR A 185 5.07 24.19 15.76
CA TYR A 185 5.91 23.81 14.64
C TYR A 185 5.08 23.55 13.36
N ALA A 186 5.74 23.62 12.21
CA ALA A 186 5.15 23.31 10.91
C ALA A 186 4.84 21.81 10.79
N PRO A 187 3.94 21.39 9.88
CA PRO A 187 3.66 19.97 9.68
C PRO A 187 4.91 19.21 9.26
N ARG A 188 5.06 17.97 9.74
CA ARG A 188 6.10 17.02 9.34
C ARG A 188 5.57 15.58 9.40
N ASN A 189 6.38 14.61 9.03
CA ASN A 189 5.99 13.20 8.93
C ASN A 189 4.67 13.03 8.14
N THR A 190 4.50 13.86 7.11
CA THR A 190 3.29 13.85 6.29
C THR A 190 3.22 12.53 5.54
N SER A 191 2.10 11.82 5.65
CA SER A 191 1.93 10.51 5.03
C SER A 191 0.55 10.38 4.39
N VAL A 192 0.48 9.45 3.43
CA VAL A 192 -0.74 9.09 2.71
C VAL A 192 -1.08 7.65 3.06
N SER A 193 -2.29 7.44 3.57
CA SER A 193 -2.86 6.10 3.74
C SER A 193 -3.90 5.83 2.66
N VAL A 194 -3.94 4.58 2.18
CA VAL A 194 -4.86 4.14 1.13
C VAL A 194 -5.88 3.18 1.73
N SER A 195 -7.16 3.42 1.47
CA SER A 195 -8.25 2.56 1.91
C SER A 195 -9.16 2.20 0.73
N PRO A 196 -9.32 0.90 0.40
CA PRO A 196 -8.62 -0.25 0.97
C PRO A 196 -7.11 -0.28 0.59
N PRO A 197 -6.24 -0.89 1.42
CA PRO A 197 -4.78 -0.85 1.22
C PRO A 197 -4.27 -1.77 0.09
N ALA A 198 -5.09 -2.74 -0.35
CA ALA A 198 -4.76 -3.70 -1.40
C ALA A 198 -5.98 -4.00 -2.26
N ASP A 199 -5.75 -4.58 -3.45
CA ASP A 199 -6.78 -5.06 -4.38
C ASP A 199 -7.75 -3.98 -4.88
N ILE A 200 -7.20 -2.86 -5.38
CA ILE A 200 -7.99 -1.79 -5.98
C ILE A 200 -8.46 -2.22 -7.37
N LYS A 201 -9.65 -2.81 -7.42
CA LYS A 201 -10.27 -3.26 -8.67
C LYS A 201 -10.88 -2.11 -9.45
N GLU A 202 -10.72 -2.10 -10.77
CA GLU A 202 -11.44 -1.23 -11.71
C GLU A 202 -12.96 -1.27 -11.47
N GLY A 203 -13.60 -0.11 -11.52
CA GLY A 203 -15.00 0.13 -11.16
C GLY A 203 -15.25 0.28 -9.66
N GLY A 204 -14.25 -0.02 -8.81
CA GLY A 204 -14.32 0.14 -7.36
C GLY A 204 -14.21 1.59 -6.88
N SER A 205 -13.99 1.76 -5.57
CA SER A 205 -13.71 3.07 -4.97
C SER A 205 -12.52 2.99 -4.04
N VAL A 206 -11.71 4.05 -4.00
CA VAL A 206 -10.53 4.14 -3.13
C VAL A 206 -10.46 5.53 -2.50
N THR A 207 -10.09 5.59 -1.24
CA THR A 207 -9.87 6.83 -0.50
C THR A 207 -8.42 6.94 -0.08
N LEU A 208 -7.77 8.03 -0.49
CA LEU A 208 -6.46 8.45 0.00
C LEU A 208 -6.66 9.43 1.14
N THR A 209 -6.05 9.19 2.30
CA THR A 209 -6.13 10.09 3.46
C THR A 209 -4.76 10.65 3.79
N CYS A 210 -4.70 11.96 4.02
CA CYS A 210 -3.46 12.64 4.36
C CYS A 210 -3.40 12.91 5.86
N SER A 211 -2.27 12.62 6.47
CA SER A 211 -2.02 12.84 7.90
C SER A 211 -0.64 13.47 8.10
N SER A 212 -0.49 14.30 9.14
CA SER A 212 0.77 14.95 9.48
C SER A 212 0.89 15.21 10.98
N ASP A 213 2.12 15.24 11.49
CA ASP A 213 2.45 15.70 12.84
C ASP A 213 2.67 17.21 12.83
N ALA A 214 1.82 17.97 13.52
CA ALA A 214 1.85 19.44 13.51
C ALA A 214 1.24 20.03 14.78
N ASN A 215 1.78 21.16 15.25
CA ASN A 215 1.15 21.97 16.31
C ASN A 215 1.14 23.47 15.96
N PRO A 216 -0.04 24.09 15.73
CA PRO A 216 -1.37 23.49 15.75
C PRO A 216 -1.55 22.49 14.60
N PRO A 217 -2.59 21.63 14.67
CA PRO A 217 -2.93 20.73 13.58
C PRO A 217 -3.01 21.45 12.24
N ALA A 218 -2.59 20.77 11.17
CA ALA A 218 -2.76 21.28 9.81
C ALA A 218 -4.24 21.45 9.51
N HIS A 219 -4.59 22.61 8.93
CA HIS A 219 -5.96 22.97 8.57
C HIS A 219 -6.19 22.93 7.06
N THR A 220 -5.10 22.82 6.29
CA THR A 220 -5.11 22.75 4.83
C THR A 220 -4.36 21.50 4.39
N TYR A 221 -5.01 20.67 3.58
CA TYR A 221 -4.42 19.51 2.93
C TYR A 221 -4.69 19.64 1.43
N THR A 222 -3.65 19.58 0.60
CA THR A 222 -3.77 19.69 -0.86
C THR A 222 -3.24 18.43 -1.52
N TRP A 223 -4.03 17.84 -2.42
CA TRP A 223 -3.67 16.63 -3.14
C TRP A 223 -3.12 16.92 -4.53
N TYR A 224 -2.10 16.15 -4.89
CA TYR A 224 -1.46 16.21 -6.19
C TYR A 224 -1.33 14.81 -6.77
N SER A 225 -1.53 14.68 -8.08
CA SER A 225 -1.12 13.52 -8.84
C SER A 225 0.15 13.83 -9.62
N SER A 226 1.03 12.83 -9.74
CA SER A 226 2.23 12.90 -10.57
C SER A 226 2.27 11.65 -11.43
N LYS A 227 2.29 11.84 -12.75
CA LYS A 227 2.61 10.77 -13.69
C LYS A 227 4.11 10.87 -14.00
N PHE A 228 4.77 9.73 -14.24
CA PHE A 228 6.21 9.72 -14.52
C PHE A 228 6.53 10.69 -15.68
N GLY A 229 7.37 11.70 -15.40
CA GLY A 229 7.79 12.70 -16.39
C GLY A 229 6.83 13.87 -16.64
N SER A 230 5.70 13.99 -15.90
CA SER A 230 4.78 15.13 -16.03
C SER A 230 4.91 16.14 -14.87
N VAL A 231 4.44 17.37 -15.10
CA VAL A 231 4.20 18.34 -14.03
C VAL A 231 3.13 17.78 -13.08
N SER A 232 3.29 18.00 -11.78
CA SER A 232 2.30 17.62 -10.78
C SER A 232 0.98 18.35 -11.01
N GLU A 233 -0.12 17.61 -11.12
CA GLU A 233 -1.45 18.15 -11.32
C GLU A 233 -2.13 18.37 -9.96
N TRP A 234 -2.72 19.55 -9.78
CA TRP A 234 -3.52 19.86 -8.59
C TRP A 234 -4.88 19.17 -8.68
N LEU A 235 -5.29 18.48 -7.60
CA LEU A 235 -6.55 17.73 -7.57
C LEU A 235 -7.62 18.42 -6.74
N GLN A 236 -7.38 18.54 -5.43
CA GLN A 236 -8.32 19.14 -4.48
C GLN A 236 -7.64 19.55 -3.17
N GLN A 237 -8.38 20.28 -2.34
CA GLN A 237 -7.93 20.76 -1.03
C GLN A 237 -8.83 20.25 0.11
N GLU A 238 -8.72 18.95 0.42
CA GLU A 238 -9.45 18.30 1.52
C GLU A 238 -8.53 17.28 2.23
N GLY A 239 -8.88 16.91 3.47
CA GLY A 239 -8.09 15.93 4.26
C GLY A 239 -8.01 14.54 3.64
N SER A 240 -8.97 14.19 2.78
CA SER A 240 -9.02 12.93 2.03
C SER A 240 -9.37 13.19 0.57
N TYR A 241 -8.89 12.34 -0.33
CA TYR A 241 -9.24 12.31 -1.74
C TYR A 241 -9.93 10.99 -2.07
N ASN A 242 -11.20 11.05 -2.48
CA ASN A 242 -12.00 9.87 -2.77
C ASN A 242 -12.22 9.73 -4.29
N ILE A 243 -11.84 8.60 -4.84
CA ILE A 243 -12.03 8.25 -6.25
C ILE A 243 -13.09 7.17 -6.31
N THR A 244 -14.24 7.48 -6.91
CA THR A 244 -15.30 6.50 -7.19
C THR A 244 -15.24 6.06 -8.64
N ASN A 245 -15.68 4.83 -8.92
CA ASN A 245 -15.61 4.21 -10.25
C ASN A 245 -14.18 4.30 -10.85
N ILE A 246 -13.20 3.83 -10.07
CA ILE A 246 -11.78 3.93 -10.42
C ILE A 246 -11.47 3.20 -11.73
N SER A 247 -10.54 3.73 -12.51
CA SER A 247 -10.14 3.18 -13.81
C SER A 247 -8.62 3.16 -13.96
N VAL A 248 -8.12 2.44 -14.97
CA VAL A 248 -6.67 2.32 -15.23
C VAL A 248 -5.98 3.69 -15.42
N ALA A 249 -6.70 4.71 -15.86
CA ALA A 249 -6.16 6.07 -16.03
C ALA A 249 -5.78 6.77 -14.70
N HIS A 250 -6.29 6.27 -13.57
CA HIS A 250 -5.95 6.72 -12.21
C HIS A 250 -4.71 6.02 -11.64
N THR A 251 -4.11 5.08 -12.37
CA THR A 251 -2.84 4.47 -11.96
C THR A 251 -1.73 5.54 -11.96
N GLY A 252 -0.97 5.63 -10.87
CA GLY A 252 0.09 6.63 -10.77
C GLY A 252 0.48 7.00 -9.34
N HIS A 253 1.32 8.01 -9.21
CA HIS A 253 1.78 8.49 -7.91
C HIS A 253 0.92 9.63 -7.39
N TYR A 254 0.55 9.55 -6.11
CA TYR A 254 -0.21 10.57 -5.41
C TYR A 254 0.54 11.02 -4.17
N TYR A 255 0.53 12.32 -3.90
CA TYR A 255 1.08 12.89 -2.67
C TYR A 255 0.20 14.04 -2.19
N CYS A 256 0.32 14.35 -0.90
CA CYS A 256 -0.40 15.47 -0.30
C CYS A 256 0.57 16.48 0.31
N LYS A 257 0.17 17.75 0.34
CA LYS A 257 0.81 18.83 1.08
C LYS A 257 -0.06 19.18 2.28
N ALA A 258 0.48 19.07 3.49
CA ALA A 258 -0.15 19.52 4.72
C ALA A 258 0.38 20.90 5.12
N GLU A 259 -0.49 21.81 5.54
CA GLU A 259 -0.12 23.20 5.84
C GLU A 259 -0.79 23.73 7.12
N ASN A 260 0.01 24.43 7.93
CA ASN A 260 -0.45 25.23 9.05
C ASN A 260 0.20 26.63 8.98
N LYS A 261 -0.12 27.51 9.93
CA LYS A 261 0.41 28.89 9.96
C LYS A 261 1.94 29.02 10.11
N TYR A 262 2.65 27.94 10.41
CA TYR A 262 4.09 27.93 10.59
C TYR A 262 4.85 27.32 9.40
N GLY A 263 4.13 26.72 8.44
CA GLY A 263 4.73 26.19 7.23
C GLY A 263 3.95 25.00 6.66
N SER A 264 4.61 24.26 5.79
CA SER A 264 4.02 23.13 5.09
C SER A 264 5.01 22.00 4.84
N SER A 265 4.49 20.78 4.72
CA SER A 265 5.27 19.58 4.38
C SER A 265 4.52 18.72 3.37
N ASN A 266 5.27 18.16 2.42
CA ASN A 266 4.77 17.22 1.44
C ASN A 266 4.97 15.78 1.95
N SER A 267 4.02 14.89 1.66
CA SER A 267 4.20 13.46 1.87
C SER A 267 5.16 12.88 0.84
N SER A 268 5.70 11.70 1.14
CA SER A 268 6.20 10.82 0.08
C SER A 268 5.09 10.47 -0.90
N ALA A 269 5.45 10.21 -2.15
CA ALA A 269 4.51 9.79 -3.16
C ALA A 269 4.12 8.32 -2.98
N THR A 270 2.82 8.04 -2.91
CA THR A 270 2.26 6.69 -2.83
C THR A 270 1.80 6.25 -4.22
N TYR A 271 2.22 5.07 -4.66
CA TYR A 271 1.80 4.50 -5.94
C TYR A 271 0.44 3.81 -5.81
N LEU A 272 -0.51 4.23 -6.63
CA LEU A 272 -1.83 3.64 -6.77
C LEU A 272 -1.82 2.69 -7.97
N ASP A 273 -1.95 1.39 -7.73
CA ASP A 273 -2.03 0.35 -8.76
C ASP A 273 -3.47 -0.11 -8.94
N VAL A 274 -4.07 0.21 -10.09
CA VAL A 274 -5.45 -0.20 -10.41
C VAL A 274 -5.40 -1.53 -11.16
N GLN A 275 -6.08 -2.52 -10.60
CA GLN A 275 -6.11 -3.89 -11.11
C GLN A 275 -7.42 -4.19 -11.85
N TYR A 276 -7.35 -4.96 -12.92
CA TYR A 276 -8.43 -5.23 -13.86
C TYR A 276 -8.33 -6.64 -14.46
N SER A 277 -9.47 -7.17 -14.92
CA SER A 277 -9.52 -8.45 -15.66
C SER A 277 -8.85 -8.33 -17.04
N PRO A 278 -8.39 -9.43 -17.65
CA PRO A 278 -7.75 -9.38 -18.96
C PRO A 278 -8.64 -8.72 -20.02
N ARG A 279 -8.05 -7.99 -20.95
CA ARG A 279 -8.73 -7.31 -22.06
C ARG A 279 -7.82 -7.25 -23.29
N ASN A 280 -8.38 -6.88 -24.44
CA ASN A 280 -7.66 -6.87 -25.71
C ASN A 280 -6.96 -8.21 -25.99
N THR A 281 -7.62 -9.32 -25.64
CA THR A 281 -7.09 -10.67 -25.84
C THR A 281 -7.01 -10.97 -27.34
N THR A 282 -5.84 -11.36 -27.82
CA THR A 282 -5.56 -11.59 -29.24
C THR A 282 -4.81 -12.90 -29.44
N VAL A 283 -4.95 -13.47 -30.63
CA VAL A 283 -4.21 -14.65 -31.10
C VAL A 283 -3.33 -14.22 -32.26
N SER A 284 -2.08 -14.65 -32.25
CA SER A 284 -1.12 -14.45 -33.33
C SER A 284 -0.64 -15.79 -33.87
N ILE A 285 -0.45 -15.87 -35.19
CA ILE A 285 0.00 -17.06 -35.91
C ILE A 285 1.44 -16.85 -36.36
N SER A 286 2.30 -17.83 -36.11
CA SER A 286 3.69 -17.82 -36.56
C SER A 286 4.07 -19.18 -37.18
N PRO A 287 4.64 -19.22 -38.39
CA PRO A 287 4.92 -18.09 -39.28
C PRO A 287 3.65 -17.46 -39.87
N PRO A 288 3.66 -16.16 -40.21
CA PRO A 288 2.55 -15.53 -40.92
C PRO A 288 2.53 -15.98 -42.39
N GLY A 289 1.34 -16.18 -42.96
CA GLY A 289 1.15 -16.51 -44.38
C GLY A 289 0.40 -17.82 -44.60
N ASP A 290 0.49 -18.31 -45.83
CA ASP A 290 -0.17 -19.55 -46.27
C ASP A 290 0.54 -20.79 -45.72
N LEU A 291 -0.18 -21.59 -44.94
CA LEU A 291 0.35 -22.80 -44.30
C LEU A 291 0.05 -24.00 -45.19
N LYS A 292 1.06 -24.83 -45.45
CA LYS A 292 0.93 -26.04 -46.26
C LYS A 292 0.82 -27.27 -45.38
N GLU A 293 0.10 -28.27 -45.84
CA GLU A 293 0.03 -29.59 -45.20
C GLU A 293 1.45 -30.14 -44.97
N GLY A 294 1.76 -30.48 -43.73
CA GLY A 294 3.10 -30.87 -43.29
C GLY A 294 3.92 -29.80 -42.56
N ASP A 295 3.52 -28.52 -42.65
CA ASP A 295 4.20 -27.42 -41.96
C ASP A 295 4.04 -27.48 -40.43
N SER A 296 4.79 -26.65 -39.73
CA SER A 296 4.64 -26.44 -38.28
C SER A 296 4.21 -25.00 -38.01
N VAL A 297 3.22 -24.82 -37.14
CA VAL A 297 2.66 -23.51 -36.79
C VAL A 297 2.52 -23.36 -35.28
N THR A 298 2.73 -22.13 -34.81
CA THR A 298 2.58 -21.71 -33.43
C THR A 298 1.49 -20.65 -33.32
N LEU A 299 0.49 -20.92 -32.49
CA LEU A 299 -0.56 -19.98 -32.08
C LEU A 299 -0.21 -19.41 -30.70
N THR A 300 -0.05 -18.09 -30.60
CA THR A 300 0.28 -17.42 -29.33
C THR A 300 -0.86 -16.51 -28.90
N CYS A 301 -1.32 -16.69 -27.65
CA CYS A 301 -2.34 -15.86 -27.04
C CYS A 301 -1.70 -14.74 -26.20
N SER A 302 -2.21 -13.52 -26.32
CA SER A 302 -1.72 -12.36 -25.56
C SER A 302 -2.88 -11.50 -25.10
N SER A 303 -2.79 -10.93 -23.88
CA SER A 303 -3.86 -10.13 -23.28
C SER A 303 -3.27 -9.05 -22.37
N ASP A 304 -3.89 -7.88 -22.31
CA ASP A 304 -3.59 -6.80 -21.37
C ASP A 304 -4.32 -7.05 -20.05
N ALA A 305 -3.59 -7.31 -18.97
CA ALA A 305 -4.15 -7.65 -17.67
C ALA A 305 -3.27 -7.16 -16.52
N ASN A 306 -3.89 -6.75 -15.41
CA ASN A 306 -3.21 -6.45 -14.15
C ASN A 306 -4.03 -7.00 -12.97
N PRO A 307 -3.56 -8.01 -12.21
CA PRO A 307 -2.28 -8.69 -12.34
C PRO A 307 -2.17 -9.48 -13.66
N PRO A 308 -0.95 -9.92 -14.02
CA PRO A 308 -0.72 -10.75 -15.19
C PRO A 308 -1.67 -11.96 -15.25
N VAL A 309 -1.96 -12.41 -16.47
CA VAL A 309 -2.81 -13.57 -16.72
C VAL A 309 -2.23 -14.80 -16.01
N GLU A 310 -3.07 -15.51 -15.25
CA GLU A 310 -2.68 -16.72 -14.51
C GLU A 310 -2.81 -17.96 -15.38
N ASN A 311 -3.83 -18.00 -16.24
CA ASN A 311 -4.03 -19.09 -17.18
C ASN A 311 -4.53 -18.64 -18.55
N TYR A 312 -4.11 -19.37 -19.58
CA TYR A 312 -4.65 -19.30 -20.94
C TYR A 312 -5.26 -20.64 -21.28
N THR A 313 -6.46 -20.65 -21.85
CA THR A 313 -7.13 -21.88 -22.33
C THR A 313 -7.42 -21.76 -23.82
N TRP A 314 -7.02 -22.76 -24.60
CA TRP A 314 -7.26 -22.79 -26.05
C TRP A 314 -8.50 -23.59 -26.42
N TYR A 315 -9.23 -23.07 -27.40
CA TYR A 315 -10.40 -23.68 -27.98
C TYR A 315 -10.31 -23.67 -29.50
N SER A 316 -10.79 -24.74 -30.13
CA SER A 316 -10.93 -24.83 -31.58
C SER A 316 -12.29 -25.33 -32.00
N ASN A 317 -12.75 -24.91 -33.17
CA ASN A 317 -13.86 -25.53 -33.90
C ASN A 317 -13.38 -26.15 -35.23
N ALA A 318 -12.13 -26.65 -35.24
CA ALA A 318 -11.56 -27.32 -36.40
C ALA A 318 -12.47 -28.47 -36.86
N SER A 319 -12.59 -28.67 -38.18
CA SER A 319 -13.46 -29.69 -38.81
C SER A 319 -14.99 -29.57 -38.54
N GLY A 320 -15.48 -28.44 -38.00
CA GLY A 320 -16.92 -28.22 -37.79
C GLY A 320 -17.50 -28.90 -36.54
N SER A 321 -16.65 -29.38 -35.62
CA SER A 321 -17.07 -29.96 -34.35
C SER A 321 -17.43 -28.89 -33.30
N VAL A 322 -18.09 -29.35 -32.22
CA VAL A 322 -18.34 -28.57 -30.99
C VAL A 322 -17.00 -28.05 -30.46
N SER A 323 -16.96 -26.82 -29.90
CA SER A 323 -15.72 -26.23 -29.38
C SER A 323 -14.96 -27.19 -28.45
N GLU A 324 -13.81 -27.68 -28.90
CA GLU A 324 -12.98 -28.62 -28.15
C GLU A 324 -11.96 -27.88 -27.29
N TRP A 325 -11.75 -28.38 -26.07
CA TRP A 325 -10.67 -27.92 -25.19
C TRP A 325 -9.36 -28.53 -25.68
N LEU A 326 -8.34 -27.69 -25.88
CA LEU A 326 -7.04 -28.15 -26.38
C LEU A 326 -6.01 -28.28 -25.26
N GLN A 327 -5.69 -27.16 -24.60
CA GLN A 327 -4.67 -27.09 -23.56
C GLN A 327 -4.76 -25.81 -22.72
N GLN A 328 -4.01 -25.78 -21.63
CA GLN A 328 -3.94 -24.66 -20.69
C GLN A 328 -2.53 -24.00 -20.66
N GLU A 329 -2.07 -23.54 -21.81
CA GLU A 329 -0.80 -22.80 -21.94
C GLU A 329 -0.96 -21.58 -22.86
N GLY A 330 -0.09 -20.58 -22.73
CA GLY A 330 -0.14 -19.36 -23.56
C GLY A 330 0.20 -19.59 -25.04
N ILE A 331 0.88 -20.70 -25.35
CA ILE A 331 1.40 -21.03 -26.68
C ILE A 331 0.92 -22.41 -27.08
N TYR A 332 0.24 -22.53 -28.22
CA TYR A 332 -0.21 -23.79 -28.80
C TYR A 332 0.56 -24.10 -30.08
N ASN A 333 1.30 -25.21 -30.07
CA ASN A 333 2.16 -25.64 -31.17
C ASN A 333 1.53 -26.83 -31.90
N ILE A 334 1.41 -26.72 -33.22
CA ILE A 334 0.98 -27.80 -34.10
C ILE A 334 2.15 -28.14 -35.02
N THR A 335 2.69 -29.34 -34.86
CA THR A 335 3.73 -29.87 -35.75
C THR A 335 3.11 -30.80 -36.78
N ASN A 336 3.52 -30.72 -38.03
CA ASN A 336 2.98 -31.55 -39.12
C ASN A 336 1.47 -31.34 -39.29
N ILE A 337 1.08 -30.11 -39.64
CA ILE A 337 -0.31 -29.69 -39.78
C ILE A 337 -1.03 -30.44 -40.90
N THR A 338 -2.31 -30.76 -40.69
CA THR A 338 -3.17 -31.49 -41.64
C THR A 338 -4.44 -30.70 -41.94
N VAL A 339 -5.16 -31.07 -43.00
CA VAL A 339 -6.44 -30.44 -43.38
C VAL A 339 -7.48 -30.41 -42.25
N GLU A 340 -7.44 -31.37 -41.33
CA GLU A 340 -8.36 -31.44 -40.19
C GLU A 340 -8.13 -30.33 -39.15
N HIS A 341 -6.96 -29.68 -39.18
CA HIS A 341 -6.66 -28.53 -38.33
C HIS A 341 -7.21 -27.21 -38.92
N THR A 342 -7.80 -27.23 -40.11
CA THR A 342 -8.45 -26.05 -40.67
C THR A 342 -9.68 -25.68 -39.83
N GLY A 343 -9.75 -24.41 -39.42
CA GLY A 343 -10.86 -23.91 -38.60
C GLY A 343 -10.52 -22.65 -37.81
N HIS A 344 -11.43 -22.26 -36.92
CA HIS A 344 -11.22 -21.14 -36.02
C HIS A 344 -10.64 -21.57 -34.68
N TYR A 345 -9.63 -20.83 -34.25
CA TYR A 345 -8.99 -20.94 -32.95
C TYR A 345 -9.22 -19.67 -32.15
N TYR A 346 -9.55 -19.82 -30.87
CA TYR A 346 -9.61 -18.71 -29.93
C TYR A 346 -9.08 -19.14 -28.57
N CYS A 347 -8.60 -18.17 -27.79
CA CYS A 347 -8.11 -18.41 -26.44
C CYS A 347 -8.93 -17.62 -25.41
N LYS A 348 -9.04 -18.17 -24.21
CA LYS A 348 -9.55 -17.50 -23.01
C LYS A 348 -8.38 -17.20 -22.08
N ALA A 349 -8.17 -15.93 -21.76
CA ALA A 349 -7.22 -15.47 -20.76
C ALA A 349 -7.95 -15.21 -19.42
N GLU A 350 -7.40 -15.64 -18.29
CA GLU A 350 -8.05 -15.46 -16.97
C GLU A 350 -7.04 -15.04 -15.90
N ASN A 351 -7.45 -14.09 -15.05
CA ASN A 351 -6.77 -13.75 -13.80
C ASN A 351 -7.80 -13.75 -12.65
N LYS A 352 -7.35 -13.47 -11.42
CA LYS A 352 -8.22 -13.39 -10.23
C LYS A 352 -9.45 -12.47 -10.35
N TYR A 353 -9.49 -11.54 -11.31
CA TYR A 353 -10.62 -10.61 -11.49
C TYR A 353 -11.63 -11.01 -12.56
N GLY A 354 -11.28 -11.98 -13.40
CA GLY A 354 -12.20 -12.57 -14.37
C GLY A 354 -11.51 -13.01 -15.66
N PRO A 355 -12.30 -13.58 -16.59
CA PRO A 355 -11.82 -14.05 -17.88
C PRO A 355 -12.08 -13.09 -19.05
N SER A 356 -11.36 -13.28 -20.15
CA SER A 356 -11.60 -12.61 -21.43
C SER A 356 -11.20 -13.48 -22.61
N ASN A 357 -12.09 -13.59 -23.60
CA ASN A 357 -11.88 -14.39 -24.81
C ASN A 357 -11.29 -13.53 -25.94
N SER A 358 -10.40 -14.10 -26.72
CA SER A 358 -9.96 -13.51 -27.97
C SER A 358 -11.04 -13.58 -29.05
N SER A 359 -10.90 -12.75 -30.08
CA SER A 359 -11.57 -13.02 -31.34
C SER A 359 -11.08 -14.35 -31.94
N ALA A 360 -11.99 -15.03 -32.64
CA ALA A 360 -11.68 -16.25 -33.38
C ALA A 360 -10.77 -15.93 -34.57
N THR A 361 -9.63 -16.62 -34.65
CA THR A 361 -8.67 -16.51 -35.77
C THR A 361 -8.79 -17.75 -36.64
N TYR A 362 -8.97 -17.55 -37.95
CA TYR A 362 -9.08 -18.66 -38.91
C TYR A 362 -7.70 -19.16 -39.31
N LEU A 363 -7.49 -20.46 -39.18
CA LEU A 363 -6.31 -21.18 -39.63
C LEU A 363 -6.69 -21.93 -40.90
N ASP A 364 -6.08 -21.56 -42.03
CA ASP A 364 -6.29 -22.20 -43.33
C ASP A 364 -5.08 -23.07 -43.68
N VAL A 365 -5.33 -24.35 -43.96
CA VAL A 365 -4.30 -25.32 -44.35
C VAL A 365 -4.45 -25.64 -45.83
N GLN A 366 -3.47 -25.24 -46.61
CA GLN A 366 -3.39 -25.50 -48.03
C GLN A 366 -2.81 -26.90 -48.31
N TYR A 367 -3.37 -27.60 -49.29
CA TYR A 367 -2.94 -28.93 -49.71
C TYR A 367 -3.01 -29.07 -51.24
N SER A 368 -2.16 -29.93 -51.78
CA SER A 368 -2.16 -30.24 -53.22
C SER A 368 -3.43 -30.99 -53.63
N PRO A 369 -3.83 -30.95 -54.91
CA PRO A 369 -5.00 -31.67 -55.39
C PRO A 369 -4.92 -33.17 -55.04
N ARG A 370 -6.03 -33.73 -54.53
CA ARG A 370 -6.19 -35.14 -54.17
C ARG A 370 -7.54 -35.66 -54.63
N ASN A 371 -7.68 -36.99 -54.70
CA ASN A 371 -8.91 -37.65 -55.18
C ASN A 371 -9.33 -37.20 -56.60
N THR A 372 -8.35 -36.95 -57.46
CA THR A 372 -8.60 -36.48 -58.83
C THR A 372 -9.27 -37.57 -59.67
N THR A 373 -10.41 -37.23 -60.27
CA THR A 373 -11.24 -38.14 -61.08
C THR A 373 -11.66 -37.48 -62.39
N VAL A 374 -11.88 -38.30 -63.42
CA VAL A 374 -12.43 -37.86 -64.71
C VAL A 374 -13.78 -38.52 -64.94
N SER A 375 -14.76 -37.71 -65.31
CA SER A 375 -16.09 -38.16 -65.75
C SER A 375 -16.30 -37.84 -67.23
N ILE A 376 -17.08 -38.68 -67.93
CA ILE A 376 -17.39 -38.54 -69.35
C ILE A 376 -18.87 -38.19 -69.51
N SER A 377 -19.18 -37.20 -70.36
CA SER A 377 -20.55 -36.84 -70.73
C SER A 377 -20.69 -36.57 -72.23
N PRO A 378 -21.62 -37.22 -72.95
CA PRO A 378 -22.54 -38.27 -72.49
C PRO A 378 -21.82 -39.62 -72.27
N SER A 379 -22.30 -40.41 -71.30
CA SER A 379 -21.86 -41.80 -71.10
C SER A 379 -22.78 -42.76 -71.87
N GLY A 380 -22.25 -43.66 -72.71
CA GLY A 380 -23.06 -44.68 -73.41
C GLY A 380 -22.64 -44.95 -74.86
N ASP A 381 -23.63 -45.21 -75.72
CA ASP A 381 -23.45 -45.48 -77.16
C ASP A 381 -23.01 -44.21 -77.91
N ILE A 382 -21.70 -44.01 -77.97
CA ILE A 382 -21.09 -42.90 -78.69
C ILE A 382 -20.74 -43.36 -80.10
N LYS A 383 -21.00 -42.52 -81.12
CA LYS A 383 -20.68 -42.81 -82.52
C LYS A 383 -19.52 -41.96 -83.01
N GLU A 384 -18.87 -42.41 -84.07
CA GLU A 384 -17.93 -41.56 -84.80
C GLU A 384 -18.61 -40.26 -85.25
N GLY A 385 -17.99 -39.12 -84.96
CA GLY A 385 -18.50 -37.77 -85.20
C GLY A 385 -19.18 -37.11 -83.99
N ASP A 386 -19.51 -37.86 -82.94
CA ASP A 386 -20.11 -37.30 -81.72
C ASP A 386 -19.08 -36.55 -80.87
N SER A 387 -19.54 -35.55 -80.12
CA SER A 387 -18.72 -34.82 -79.16
C SER A 387 -18.88 -35.39 -77.75
N VAL A 388 -17.76 -35.69 -77.08
CA VAL A 388 -17.72 -36.08 -75.66
C VAL A 388 -16.98 -35.04 -74.84
N THR A 389 -17.50 -34.72 -73.66
CA THR A 389 -16.85 -33.83 -72.71
C THR A 389 -16.29 -34.63 -71.55
N LEU A 390 -14.98 -34.50 -71.35
CA LEU A 390 -14.27 -35.01 -70.17
C LEU A 390 -14.28 -33.90 -69.11
N ASN A 391 -14.70 -34.22 -67.89
CA ASN A 391 -14.71 -33.27 -66.76
C ASN A 391 -13.84 -33.80 -65.61
N CYS A 392 -12.87 -33.01 -65.18
CA CYS A 392 -11.88 -33.33 -64.17
C CYS A 392 -12.29 -32.71 -62.81
N SER A 393 -12.54 -33.57 -61.83
CA SER A 393 -12.88 -33.16 -60.46
C SER A 393 -11.75 -33.53 -59.52
N SER A 394 -11.33 -32.62 -58.64
CA SER A 394 -10.27 -32.84 -57.66
C SER A 394 -10.54 -32.00 -56.40
N ASP A 395 -10.17 -32.54 -55.24
CA ASP A 395 -10.25 -31.85 -53.95
C ASP A 395 -8.91 -31.17 -53.67
N ALA A 396 -8.91 -29.84 -53.57
CA ALA A 396 -7.70 -29.03 -53.43
C ALA A 396 -7.98 -27.73 -52.67
N ASN A 397 -7.02 -27.28 -51.86
CA ASN A 397 -7.02 -25.94 -51.27
C ASN A 397 -5.62 -25.29 -51.44
N PRO A 398 -5.46 -24.19 -52.17
CA PRO A 398 -6.50 -23.46 -52.90
C PRO A 398 -7.08 -24.27 -54.07
N PRO A 399 -8.23 -23.84 -54.63
CA PRO A 399 -8.86 -24.49 -55.77
C PRO A 399 -7.89 -24.71 -56.93
N VAL A 400 -8.10 -25.79 -57.68
CA VAL A 400 -7.29 -26.12 -58.85
C VAL A 400 -7.31 -24.98 -59.87
N GLU A 401 -6.14 -24.51 -60.26
CA GLU A 401 -6.01 -23.43 -61.25
C GLU A 401 -5.69 -23.96 -62.64
N ASN A 402 -4.94 -25.07 -62.73
CA ASN A 402 -4.41 -25.60 -63.97
C ASN A 402 -4.85 -27.04 -64.20
N TYR A 403 -5.45 -27.31 -65.36
CA TYR A 403 -5.82 -28.64 -65.82
C TYR A 403 -5.06 -28.99 -67.10
N THR A 404 -4.40 -30.15 -67.12
CA THR A 404 -3.73 -30.66 -68.33
C THR A 404 -4.31 -32.02 -68.71
N TRP A 405 -4.80 -32.15 -69.94
CA TRP A 405 -5.41 -33.37 -70.46
C TRP A 405 -4.41 -34.18 -71.27
N TYR A 406 -4.41 -35.49 -71.06
CA TYR A 406 -3.47 -36.42 -71.69
C TYR A 406 -4.20 -37.59 -72.35
N LYS A 407 -3.68 -38.04 -73.50
CA LYS A 407 -4.00 -39.35 -74.08
C LYS A 407 -2.90 -40.35 -73.73
N ALA A 408 -3.25 -41.52 -73.22
CA ALA A 408 -2.31 -42.53 -72.76
C ALA A 408 -1.88 -43.49 -73.90
N ASP A 409 -1.28 -42.93 -74.96
CA ASP A 409 -0.85 -43.68 -76.16
C ASP A 409 0.67 -43.87 -76.19
N GLY A 410 1.23 -44.70 -75.30
CA GLY A 410 2.66 -45.12 -75.36
C GLY A 410 3.73 -44.02 -75.23
N ASN A 411 3.33 -42.75 -75.24
CA ASN A 411 4.09 -41.53 -74.99
C ASN A 411 3.07 -40.46 -74.54
N LYS A 412 3.34 -39.76 -73.44
CA LYS A 412 2.42 -38.80 -72.78
C LYS A 412 2.10 -37.61 -73.69
N THR A 413 1.15 -37.72 -74.62
CA THR A 413 0.73 -36.60 -75.47
C THR A 413 -0.20 -35.68 -74.69
N VAL A 414 0.20 -34.41 -74.55
CA VAL A 414 -0.66 -33.36 -74.00
C VAL A 414 -1.68 -32.99 -75.07
N LEU A 415 -2.96 -33.16 -74.77
CA LEU A 415 -4.07 -32.84 -75.66
C LEU A 415 -4.48 -31.37 -75.53
N HIS A 416 -4.64 -30.92 -74.29
CA HIS A 416 -5.18 -29.60 -74.01
C HIS A 416 -4.75 -29.12 -72.62
N ARG A 417 -4.57 -27.81 -72.47
CA ARG A 417 -4.36 -27.15 -71.18
C ARG A 417 -5.44 -26.12 -71.00
N THR A 418 -6.09 -26.18 -69.85
CA THR A 418 -7.15 -25.25 -69.48
C THR A 418 -6.84 -24.61 -68.13
N GLU A 419 -7.10 -23.31 -68.03
CA GLU A 419 -6.99 -22.55 -66.78
C GLU A 419 -8.38 -22.39 -66.20
N ARG A 420 -8.57 -22.82 -64.95
CA ARG A 420 -9.84 -22.76 -64.18
C ARG A 420 -11.07 -23.38 -64.87
N ILE A 421 -10.89 -24.07 -66.00
CA ILE A 421 -11.93 -24.77 -66.73
C ILE A 421 -11.65 -26.28 -66.59
N PRO A 422 -12.44 -27.01 -65.79
CA PRO A 422 -12.21 -28.43 -65.53
C PRO A 422 -12.68 -29.34 -66.66
N SER A 423 -13.14 -28.79 -67.78
CA SER A 423 -13.78 -29.54 -68.87
C SER A 423 -13.00 -29.46 -70.18
N PHE A 424 -12.96 -30.55 -70.93
CA PHE A 424 -12.39 -30.62 -72.27
C PHE A 424 -13.29 -31.43 -73.19
N THR A 425 -13.71 -30.84 -74.31
CA THR A 425 -14.59 -31.47 -75.29
C THR A 425 -13.80 -31.97 -76.49
N LEU A 426 -14.00 -33.25 -76.83
CA LEU A 426 -13.40 -33.96 -77.95
C LEU A 426 -14.47 -34.30 -78.98
N ILE A 427 -14.19 -34.12 -80.26
CA ILE A 427 -15.00 -34.69 -81.35
C ILE A 427 -14.36 -36.00 -81.77
N LEU A 428 -15.10 -37.11 -81.66
CA LEU A 428 -14.53 -38.44 -81.84
C LEU A 428 -14.40 -38.79 -83.33
N VAL A 429 -13.17 -39.03 -83.75
CA VAL A 429 -12.80 -39.49 -85.10
C VAL A 429 -11.81 -40.64 -84.96
N SER A 430 -11.65 -41.44 -86.02
CA SER A 430 -10.66 -42.54 -86.04
C SER A 430 -9.30 -42.14 -85.46
N GLY A 431 -8.81 -42.91 -84.46
CA GLY A 431 -7.55 -42.65 -83.75
C GLY A 431 -7.68 -41.82 -82.47
N LEU A 432 -8.89 -41.42 -82.05
CA LEU A 432 -9.16 -40.78 -80.75
C LEU A 432 -9.82 -41.71 -79.72
N ASP A 433 -10.05 -42.98 -80.04
CA ASP A 433 -10.32 -44.00 -79.03
C ASP A 433 -9.06 -44.25 -78.18
N GLY A 434 -9.25 -44.52 -76.88
CA GLY A 434 -8.13 -44.76 -75.97
C GLY A 434 -8.39 -44.34 -74.52
N LEU A 435 -7.33 -44.37 -73.73
CA LEU A 435 -7.34 -44.00 -72.32
C LEU A 435 -6.97 -42.53 -72.15
N TYR A 436 -7.77 -41.78 -71.40
CA TYR A 436 -7.57 -40.36 -71.12
C TYR A 436 -7.39 -40.13 -69.62
N HIS A 437 -6.57 -39.16 -69.24
CA HIS A 437 -6.47 -38.69 -67.86
C HIS A 437 -6.25 -37.17 -67.80
N CYS A 438 -6.61 -36.56 -66.67
CA CYS A 438 -6.26 -35.17 -66.37
C CYS A 438 -5.14 -35.11 -65.33
N GLU A 439 -4.32 -34.06 -65.37
CA GLU A 439 -3.47 -33.59 -64.27
C GLU A 439 -4.10 -32.30 -63.74
N ALA A 440 -4.54 -32.31 -62.49
CA ALA A 440 -5.00 -31.14 -61.77
C ALA A 440 -3.83 -30.53 -60.98
N GLY A 441 -3.67 -29.21 -61.01
CA GLY A 441 -2.61 -28.50 -60.30
C GLY A 441 -3.05 -27.20 -59.64
N ASN A 442 -2.58 -26.99 -58.41
CA ASN A 442 -2.62 -25.70 -57.70
C ASN A 442 -1.18 -25.25 -57.35
N GLU A 443 -1.03 -24.19 -56.56
CA GLU A 443 0.28 -23.67 -56.16
C GLU A 443 1.05 -24.58 -55.17
N VAL A 444 0.35 -25.51 -54.52
CA VAL A 444 0.95 -26.46 -53.56
C VAL A 444 1.49 -27.69 -54.29
N GLY A 445 0.80 -28.19 -55.31
CA GLY A 445 1.22 -29.38 -56.05
C GLY A 445 0.27 -29.80 -57.16
N LYS A 446 0.42 -31.06 -57.60
CA LYS A 446 -0.32 -31.64 -58.72
C LYS A 446 -0.67 -33.10 -58.49
N GLU A 447 -1.78 -33.55 -59.05
CA GLU A 447 -2.18 -34.96 -59.04
C GLU A 447 -2.78 -35.38 -60.40
N ASN A 448 -2.48 -36.61 -60.80
CA ASN A 448 -3.08 -37.23 -61.98
C ASN A 448 -4.35 -38.00 -61.60
N SER A 449 -5.38 -37.87 -62.43
CA SER A 449 -6.57 -38.69 -62.32
C SER A 449 -6.31 -40.15 -62.69
N THR A 450 -7.23 -41.01 -62.29
CA THR A 450 -7.37 -42.33 -62.91
C THR A 450 -7.66 -42.20 -64.41
N ARG A 451 -7.27 -43.22 -65.17
CA ARG A 451 -7.52 -43.26 -66.63
C ARG A 451 -8.96 -43.65 -66.91
N VAL A 452 -9.60 -42.94 -67.82
CA VAL A 452 -10.94 -43.26 -68.32
C VAL A 452 -10.86 -43.73 -69.77
N GLN A 453 -11.56 -44.82 -70.09
CA GLN A 453 -11.63 -45.34 -71.45
C GLN A 453 -12.70 -44.58 -72.24
N VAL A 454 -12.29 -44.03 -73.39
CA VAL A 454 -13.20 -43.45 -74.38
C VAL A 454 -13.21 -44.38 -75.60
N TRP A 455 -14.40 -44.81 -76.00
CA TRP A 455 -14.63 -45.68 -77.15
C TRP A 455 -15.90 -45.24 -77.86
N PHE A 456 -15.97 -45.48 -79.17
CA PHE A 456 -17.11 -45.15 -80.00
C PHE A 456 -17.32 -46.23 -81.06
N SER A 457 -18.54 -46.31 -81.59
CA SER A 457 -18.92 -47.24 -82.64
C SER A 457 -18.72 -46.61 -84.03
N LEU A 458 -18.07 -47.34 -84.93
CA LEU A 458 -17.97 -46.96 -86.34
C LEU A 458 -19.30 -47.26 -87.06
N PRO A 459 -19.73 -46.40 -88.00
CA PRO A 459 -20.94 -46.66 -88.78
C PRO A 459 -20.75 -47.94 -89.62
N GLY A 460 -21.52 -48.98 -89.31
CA GLY A 460 -21.59 -50.23 -90.09
C GLY A 460 -21.04 -51.50 -89.42
N THR A 461 -20.56 -51.45 -88.19
CA THR A 461 -20.04 -52.63 -87.46
C THR A 461 -21.09 -53.27 -86.55
N VAL A 462 -21.38 -54.56 -86.81
CA VAL A 462 -22.25 -55.43 -86.00
C VAL A 462 -21.50 -55.93 -84.77
N LEU A 463 -22.13 -55.85 -83.59
CA LEU A 463 -21.65 -56.43 -82.34
C LEU A 463 -21.44 -57.94 -82.47
N VAL A 464 -20.21 -58.42 -82.25
CA VAL A 464 -19.97 -59.82 -81.88
C VAL A 464 -19.30 -59.82 -80.51
N PRO A 465 -19.95 -60.34 -79.46
CA PRO A 465 -19.35 -60.43 -78.14
C PRO A 465 -18.28 -61.54 -78.13
N PRO A 466 -17.09 -61.33 -77.52
CA PRO A 466 -16.21 -62.44 -77.18
C PRO A 466 -16.79 -63.20 -75.99
N LEU A 467 -16.89 -64.54 -76.12
CA LEU A 467 -17.08 -65.47 -75.01
C LEU A 467 -15.97 -65.26 -73.97
N LEU A 468 -16.33 -65.16 -72.69
CA LEU A 468 -15.43 -65.57 -71.60
C LEU A 468 -15.68 -67.05 -71.29
N ILE A 469 -14.62 -67.85 -71.46
CA ILE A 469 -14.33 -69.08 -70.70
C ILE A 469 -13.55 -68.66 -69.45
#